data_AF-A0A3D0GZC4-F1
#
_entry.id   AF-A0A3D0GZC4-F1
#
_cell.length_a   1.000
_cell.length_b   1.000
_cell.length_c   1.000
_cell.angle_alpha   90.00
_cell.angle_beta   90.00
_cell.angle_gamma   90.00
#
_symmetry.space_group_name_H-M   'P 1'
#
loop_
_entity.id
_entity.type
_entity.pdbx_description
1 polymer ?
#
loop_
_entity_poly.entity_id
_entity_poly.type
_entity_poly.pdbx_seq_one_letter_code
_entity_poly.pdbx_strand_id
1 'polypeptide(L)'
;FGFSGASDPGESLTGLFCEVDFASDREGAAREVASITRLENQEYEALVLAPLEKGLFEPDTVVFYGNPAQMMRLIMALVYVEKRRIDGNFGGKVECTEYLLAPFKTRSPRVVIPGMGDRIFSMTQDDEMVLSIPGTLLGELVRGLKTSGKAIGARYPVTFYQNFQPEFPKAHQELGKTLGIL
;
A
#
# COMPACT_ATOMS: atom_id res chain seq x y z
N PHE A 1 6.81 4.12 16.98
CA PHE A 1 5.70 5.08 17.10
C PHE A 1 5.90 6.13 18.20
N GLY A 2 7.05 6.22 18.90
CA GLY A 2 7.29 7.31 19.87
C GLY A 2 6.58 7.17 21.22
N PHE A 3 5.90 6.05 21.46
CA PHE A 3 5.14 5.80 22.70
C PHE A 3 5.96 5.10 23.80
N SER A 4 7.26 4.89 23.59
CA SER A 4 8.14 4.31 24.61
C SER A 4 8.80 5.41 25.45
N GLY A 5 9.26 5.05 26.64
CA GLY A 5 10.16 5.89 27.46
C GLY A 5 11.63 5.55 27.29
N ALA A 6 12.00 4.82 26.23
CA ALA A 6 13.36 4.33 26.02
C ALA A 6 14.30 5.50 25.71
N SER A 7 15.46 5.61 26.36
CA SER A 7 16.40 6.72 26.12
C SER A 7 16.89 6.80 24.67
N ASP A 8 17.03 5.66 24.00
CA ASP A 8 17.32 5.56 22.58
C ASP A 8 16.46 4.46 21.92
N PRO A 9 15.31 4.83 21.33
CA PRO A 9 14.45 3.88 20.63
C PRO A 9 15.10 3.32 19.35
N GLY A 10 16.03 4.05 18.73
CA GLY A 10 16.75 3.60 17.55
C GLY A 10 17.67 2.45 17.91
N GLU A 11 18.51 2.64 18.92
CA GLU A 11 19.39 1.59 19.44
C GLU A 11 18.59 0.37 19.94
N SER A 12 17.47 0.60 20.62
CA SER A 12 16.58 -0.49 21.06
C SER A 12 16.09 -1.35 19.88
N LEU A 13 15.73 -0.71 18.77
CA LEU A 13 15.29 -1.41 17.55
C LEU A 13 16.45 -2.08 16.81
N THR A 14 17.64 -1.45 16.80
CA THR A 14 18.87 -2.04 16.28
C THR A 14 19.23 -3.32 17.03
N GLY A 15 19.16 -3.30 18.37
CA GLY A 15 19.36 -4.48 19.20
C GLY A 15 18.37 -5.60 18.86
N LEU A 16 17.08 -5.27 18.73
CA LEU A 16 16.06 -6.23 18.30
C LEU A 16 16.39 -6.85 16.94
N PHE A 17 16.82 -6.04 15.96
CA PHE A 17 17.14 -6.53 14.62
C PHE A 17 18.28 -7.54 14.62
N CYS A 18 19.27 -7.36 15.50
CA CYS A 18 20.32 -8.36 15.69
C CYS A 18 19.83 -9.60 16.45
N GLU A 19 18.99 -9.43 17.47
CA GLU A 19 18.50 -10.53 18.31
C GLU A 19 17.61 -11.51 17.53
N VAL A 20 16.81 -11.01 16.58
CA VAL A 20 15.85 -11.83 15.81
C VAL A 20 16.31 -12.13 14.39
N ASP A 21 17.62 -12.02 14.12
CA ASP A 21 18.24 -12.32 12.82
C ASP A 21 17.65 -11.54 11.63
N PHE A 22 17.16 -10.32 11.90
CA PHE A 22 16.67 -9.40 10.86
C PHE A 22 17.80 -8.64 10.16
N ALA A 23 19.00 -8.64 10.75
CA ALA A 23 20.23 -8.08 10.19
C ALA A 23 21.42 -9.01 10.47
N SER A 24 22.35 -9.09 9.51
CA SER A 24 23.56 -9.93 9.62
C SER A 24 24.58 -9.39 10.63
N ASP A 25 24.55 -8.09 10.87
CA ASP A 25 25.47 -7.38 11.74
C ASP A 25 24.84 -6.09 12.27
N ARG A 26 25.44 -5.57 13.34
CA ARG A 26 24.91 -4.41 14.06
C ARG A 26 25.05 -3.10 13.29
N GLU A 27 26.05 -2.97 12.42
CA GLU A 27 26.21 -1.76 11.61
C GLU A 27 25.10 -1.68 10.54
N GLY A 28 24.83 -2.80 9.86
CA GLY A 28 23.72 -2.95 8.94
C GLY A 28 22.37 -2.69 9.62
N ALA A 29 22.16 -3.26 10.80
CA ALA A 29 20.96 -3.02 11.61
C ALA A 29 20.78 -1.52 11.93
N ALA A 30 21.83 -0.84 12.39
CA ALA A 30 21.77 0.59 12.71
C ALA A 30 21.46 1.44 11.47
N ARG A 31 22.07 1.11 10.33
CA ARG A 31 21.84 1.78 9.05
C ARG A 31 20.41 1.62 8.57
N GLU A 32 19.86 0.40 8.66
CA GLU A 32 18.47 0.14 8.30
C GLU A 32 17.50 0.87 9.22
N VAL A 33 17.70 0.79 10.54
CA VAL A 33 16.85 1.47 11.53
C VAL A 33 16.86 2.99 11.35
N ALA A 34 17.98 3.58 10.95
CA ALA A 34 18.07 5.01 10.62
C ALA A 34 17.24 5.41 9.40
N SER A 35 16.95 4.47 8.48
CA SER A 35 16.10 4.72 7.30
C SER A 35 14.60 4.62 7.58
N ILE A 36 14.22 4.04 8.73
CA ILE A 36 12.81 3.86 9.12
C ILE A 36 12.24 5.19 9.63
N THR A 37 11.08 5.58 9.10
CA THR A 37 10.39 6.77 9.61
C THR A 37 9.84 6.53 11.01
N ARG A 38 10.26 7.32 11.99
CA ARG A 38 9.83 7.20 13.39
C ARG A 38 9.32 8.53 13.93
N LEU A 39 8.53 8.44 14.99
CA LEU A 39 8.25 9.57 15.87
C LEU A 39 9.28 9.57 16.98
N GLU A 40 9.67 10.77 17.43
CA GLU A 40 10.45 10.94 18.65
C GLU A 40 9.61 10.52 19.86
N ASN A 41 10.28 10.21 20.96
CA ASN A 41 9.56 9.89 22.20
C ASN A 41 8.70 11.06 22.62
N GLN A 42 7.46 10.76 23.00
CA GLN A 42 6.49 11.74 23.48
C GLN A 42 6.18 12.85 22.45
N GLU A 43 6.51 12.65 21.16
CA GLU A 43 6.14 13.60 20.10
C GLU A 43 4.62 13.69 19.94
N TYR A 44 3.93 12.55 20.11
CA TYR A 44 2.47 12.44 20.12
C TYR A 44 2.03 11.47 21.22
N GLU A 45 0.87 11.74 21.83
CA GLU A 45 0.34 10.92 22.93
C GLU A 45 -0.32 9.62 22.46
N ALA A 46 -0.87 9.61 21.25
CA ALA A 46 -1.60 8.47 20.71
C ALA A 46 -1.65 8.47 19.18
N LEU A 47 -1.96 7.29 18.62
CA LEU A 47 -2.38 7.10 17.22
C LEU A 47 -3.84 6.64 17.23
N VAL A 48 -4.69 7.32 16.47
CA VAL A 48 -6.12 6.95 16.33
C VAL A 48 -6.35 6.41 14.92
N LEU A 49 -6.99 5.25 14.84
CA LEU A 49 -7.34 4.58 13.59
C LEU A 49 -8.87 4.47 13.48
N ALA A 50 -9.41 4.81 12.31
CA ALA A 50 -10.83 4.67 12.02
C ALA A 50 -11.06 4.35 10.54
N PRO A 51 -12.13 3.62 10.20
CA PRO A 51 -12.56 3.46 8.81
C PRO A 51 -12.84 4.84 8.18
N LEU A 52 -12.23 5.10 7.03
CA LEU A 52 -12.33 6.40 6.34
C LEU A 52 -13.79 6.81 6.07
N GLU A 53 -14.64 5.84 5.72
CA GLU A 53 -16.06 6.07 5.42
C GLU A 53 -16.88 6.62 6.59
N LYS A 54 -16.43 6.44 7.83
CA LYS A 54 -17.13 6.97 9.01
C LYS A 54 -16.92 8.47 9.19
N GLY A 55 -15.89 9.05 8.55
CA GLY A 55 -15.64 10.50 8.57
C GLY A 55 -15.51 11.10 9.97
N LEU A 56 -14.94 10.35 10.93
CA LEU A 56 -14.93 10.75 12.35
C LEU A 56 -14.02 11.95 12.64
N PHE A 57 -13.02 12.19 11.80
CA PHE A 57 -12.05 13.28 11.91
C PHE A 57 -11.35 13.50 10.56
N GLU A 58 -10.65 14.62 10.40
CA GLU A 58 -9.74 14.85 9.27
C GLU A 58 -8.47 14.01 9.46
N PRO A 59 -8.19 13.01 8.59
CA PRO A 59 -7.06 12.12 8.79
C PRO A 59 -5.74 12.78 8.39
N ASP A 60 -4.68 12.57 9.18
CA ASP A 60 -3.31 12.93 8.79
C ASP A 60 -2.78 12.02 7.68
N THR A 61 -3.07 10.72 7.80
CA THR A 61 -2.70 9.66 6.85
C THR A 61 -3.94 8.84 6.50
N VAL A 62 -4.09 8.50 5.22
CA VAL A 62 -5.08 7.53 4.74
C VAL A 62 -4.35 6.33 4.18
N VAL A 63 -4.79 5.12 4.57
CA VAL A 63 -4.18 3.85 4.17
C VAL A 63 -5.19 3.04 3.36
N PHE A 64 -4.77 2.55 2.20
CA PHE A 64 -5.53 1.69 1.31
C PHE A 64 -4.85 0.33 1.23
N TYR A 65 -5.60 -0.73 1.51
CA TYR A 65 -5.23 -2.11 1.25
C TYR A 65 -5.92 -2.59 -0.04
N GLY A 66 -5.26 -3.44 -0.79
CA GLY A 66 -5.82 -4.05 -2.00
C GLY A 66 -4.77 -4.64 -2.92
N ASN A 67 -5.20 -5.33 -3.97
CA ASN A 67 -4.29 -6.06 -4.84
C ASN A 67 -3.42 -5.16 -5.73
N PRO A 68 -2.35 -5.69 -6.36
CA PRO A 68 -1.46 -4.90 -7.21
C PRO A 68 -2.17 -4.15 -8.35
N ALA A 69 -3.26 -4.69 -8.90
CA ALA A 69 -4.01 -4.03 -9.97
C ALA A 69 -4.85 -2.84 -9.44
N GLN A 70 -5.41 -2.94 -8.24
CA GLN A 70 -6.05 -1.81 -7.55
C GLN A 70 -5.02 -0.74 -7.19
N MET A 71 -3.86 -1.13 -6.64
CA MET A 71 -2.76 -0.20 -6.33
C MET A 71 -2.25 0.50 -7.59
N MET A 72 -2.06 -0.23 -8.70
CA MET A 72 -1.69 0.37 -9.98
C MET A 72 -2.66 1.48 -10.38
N ARG A 73 -3.98 1.29 -10.20
CA ARG A 73 -4.98 2.29 -10.58
C ARG A 73 -4.94 3.53 -9.69
N LEU A 74 -4.71 3.36 -8.39
CA LEU A 74 -4.56 4.45 -7.42
C LEU A 74 -3.25 5.21 -7.65
N ILE A 75 -2.14 4.50 -7.86
CA ILE A 75 -0.82 5.08 -8.16
C ILE A 75 -0.89 5.88 -9.46
N MET A 76 -1.55 5.37 -10.51
CA MET A 76 -1.75 6.13 -11.76
C MET A 76 -2.48 7.46 -11.51
N ALA A 77 -3.49 7.46 -10.64
CA ALA A 77 -4.22 8.67 -10.27
C ALA A 77 -3.33 9.64 -9.47
N LEU A 78 -2.52 9.14 -8.53
CA LEU A 78 -1.59 9.96 -7.75
C LEU A 78 -0.48 10.56 -8.62
N VAL A 79 0.17 9.78 -9.47
CA VAL A 79 1.22 10.27 -10.37
C VAL A 79 0.67 11.34 -11.32
N TYR A 80 -0.60 11.22 -11.74
CA TYR A 80 -1.24 12.23 -12.57
C TYR A 80 -1.37 13.59 -11.86
N VAL A 81 -1.74 13.60 -10.57
CA VAL A 81 -1.93 14.84 -9.80
C VAL A 81 -0.62 15.39 -9.23
N GLU A 82 0.25 14.50 -8.71
CA GLU A 82 1.55 14.85 -8.13
C GLU A 82 2.61 15.16 -9.20
N LYS A 83 2.39 14.73 -10.45
CA LYS A 83 3.31 14.91 -11.59
C LYS A 83 4.72 14.33 -11.35
N ARG A 84 4.83 13.35 -10.46
CA ARG A 84 6.05 12.61 -10.13
C ARG A 84 5.70 11.17 -9.77
N ARG A 85 6.71 10.30 -9.83
CA ARG A 85 6.56 8.93 -9.32
C ARG A 85 6.39 8.94 -7.80
N ILE A 86 5.71 7.92 -7.30
CA ILE A 86 5.53 7.71 -5.86
C ILE A 86 6.67 6.83 -5.35
N ASP A 87 7.23 7.21 -4.21
CA ASP A 87 8.33 6.51 -3.58
C ASP A 87 7.84 5.31 -2.74
N GLY A 88 8.71 4.33 -2.58
CA GLY A 88 8.60 3.28 -1.60
C GLY A 88 9.89 3.16 -0.81
N ASN A 89 9.81 2.56 0.36
CA ASN A 89 10.95 2.20 1.20
C ASN A 89 10.70 0.78 1.68
N PHE A 90 11.48 -0.18 1.22
CA PHE A 90 11.15 -1.61 1.34
C PHE A 90 12.21 -2.32 2.16
N GLY A 91 11.85 -2.76 3.38
CA GLY A 91 12.72 -3.54 4.27
C GLY A 91 12.28 -4.99 4.43
N GLY A 92 11.03 -5.31 4.08
CA GLY A 92 10.39 -6.61 4.33
C GLY A 92 9.95 -6.82 5.78
N LYS A 93 10.16 -5.81 6.64
CA LYS A 93 9.94 -5.84 8.09
C LYS A 93 9.67 -4.42 8.61
N VAL A 94 8.90 -4.32 9.70
CA VAL A 94 8.56 -3.03 10.36
C VAL A 94 7.87 -2.01 9.41
N GLU A 95 7.19 -2.53 8.38
CA GLU A 95 6.54 -1.75 7.31
C GLU A 95 5.37 -0.88 7.80
N CYS A 96 4.82 -1.16 8.98
CA CYS A 96 3.75 -0.37 9.59
C CYS A 96 4.11 1.11 9.77
N THR A 97 5.40 1.41 9.93
CA THR A 97 5.88 2.79 10.00
C THR A 97 5.82 3.50 8.64
N GLU A 98 6.04 2.78 7.54
CA GLU A 98 6.04 3.33 6.19
C GLU A 98 4.63 3.64 5.68
N TYR A 99 3.58 2.97 6.16
CA TYR A 99 2.21 3.31 5.78
C TYR A 99 1.43 4.12 6.83
N LEU A 100 1.80 4.10 8.12
CA LEU A 100 1.12 4.91 9.15
C LEU A 100 1.76 6.29 9.35
N LEU A 101 3.11 6.35 9.39
CA LEU A 101 3.84 7.55 9.80
C LEU A 101 4.52 8.28 8.64
N ALA A 102 5.10 7.54 7.69
CA ALA A 102 5.84 8.18 6.60
C ALA A 102 5.01 9.19 5.80
N PRO A 103 3.73 8.95 5.44
CA PRO A 103 2.94 9.95 4.73
C PRO A 103 2.72 11.23 5.55
N PHE A 104 2.53 11.09 6.86
CA PHE A 104 2.39 12.21 7.77
C PHE A 104 3.69 13.02 7.92
N LYS A 105 4.82 12.35 8.17
CA LYS A 105 6.12 13.02 8.42
C LYS A 105 6.75 13.59 7.15
N THR A 106 6.65 12.87 6.03
CA THR A 106 7.27 13.28 4.76
C THR A 106 6.33 14.12 3.89
N ARG A 107 5.03 14.19 4.24
CA ARG A 107 3.98 14.83 3.43
C ARG A 107 3.94 14.30 1.99
N SER A 108 4.26 13.02 1.80
CA SER A 108 4.31 12.36 0.50
C SER A 108 3.65 10.98 0.55
N PRO A 109 2.98 10.51 -0.52
CA PRO A 109 2.49 9.15 -0.58
C PRO A 109 3.58 8.08 -0.47
N ARG A 110 3.20 6.88 -0.05
CA ARG A 110 4.06 5.69 0.03
C ARG A 110 3.36 4.46 -0.54
N VAL A 111 4.09 3.72 -1.38
CA VAL A 111 3.74 2.35 -1.76
C VAL A 111 4.51 1.39 -0.87
N VAL A 112 3.80 0.44 -0.25
CA VAL A 112 4.35 -0.48 0.73
C VAL A 112 3.96 -1.91 0.38
N ILE A 113 4.92 -2.83 0.53
CA ILE A 113 4.67 -4.27 0.51
C ILE A 113 4.51 -4.69 1.97
N PRO A 114 3.34 -5.16 2.41
CA PRO A 114 3.13 -5.56 3.79
C PRO A 114 4.15 -6.62 4.22
N GLY A 115 4.62 -6.56 5.46
CA GLY A 115 5.51 -7.56 6.03
C GLY A 115 4.78 -8.75 6.67
N MET A 116 5.53 -9.66 7.28
CA MET A 116 4.98 -10.83 8.00
C MET A 116 4.06 -10.41 9.15
N GLY A 117 4.47 -9.42 9.95
CA GLY A 117 3.66 -8.95 11.09
C GLY A 117 2.30 -8.41 10.66
N ASP A 118 2.23 -7.69 9.53
CA ASP A 118 0.96 -7.12 9.05
C ASP A 118 -0.01 -8.21 8.57
N ARG A 119 0.52 -9.29 7.97
CA ARG A 119 -0.27 -10.47 7.60
C ARG A 119 -0.82 -11.20 8.82
N ILE A 120 0.01 -11.39 9.85
CA ILE A 120 -0.37 -12.12 11.06
C ILE A 120 -1.35 -11.32 11.92
N PHE A 121 -1.03 -10.05 12.21
CA PHE A 121 -1.75 -9.26 13.22
C PHE A 121 -2.87 -8.39 12.64
N SER A 122 -2.72 -7.92 11.40
CA SER A 122 -3.73 -7.11 10.71
C SER A 122 -4.57 -7.94 9.74
N MET A 123 -4.30 -9.25 9.62
CA MET A 123 -4.96 -10.16 8.68
C MET A 123 -4.84 -9.72 7.21
N THR A 124 -3.74 -9.02 6.88
CA THR A 124 -3.42 -8.64 5.50
C THR A 124 -3.21 -9.91 4.66
N GLN A 125 -3.78 -9.96 3.46
CA GLN A 125 -3.71 -11.11 2.57
C GLN A 125 -2.41 -11.12 1.75
N ASP A 126 -2.06 -12.30 1.22
CA ASP A 126 -0.83 -12.47 0.43
C ASP A 126 -0.82 -11.69 -0.87
N ASP A 127 -2.01 -11.45 -1.44
CA ASP A 127 -2.21 -10.67 -2.65
C ASP A 127 -2.45 -9.18 -2.37
N GLU A 128 -2.39 -8.73 -1.11
CA GLU A 128 -2.58 -7.33 -0.76
C GLU A 128 -1.27 -6.54 -0.74
N MET A 129 -1.36 -5.31 -1.26
CA MET A 129 -0.39 -4.24 -1.17
C MET A 129 -1.01 -3.05 -0.44
N VAL A 130 -0.14 -2.16 0.04
CA VAL A 130 -0.59 -0.93 0.71
C VAL A 130 -0.16 0.29 -0.09
N LEU A 131 -1.12 1.21 -0.26
CA LEU A 131 -0.85 2.59 -0.65
C LEU A 131 -1.29 3.47 0.50
N SER A 132 -0.44 4.40 0.90
CA SER A 132 -0.80 5.40 1.91
C SER A 132 -0.50 6.81 1.41
N ILE A 133 -1.34 7.77 1.81
CA ILE A 133 -1.27 9.17 1.38
C ILE A 133 -1.44 10.10 2.59
N PRO A 134 -0.88 11.32 2.54
CA PRO A 134 -1.34 12.40 3.40
C PRO A 134 -2.85 12.61 3.17
N GLY A 135 -3.63 12.79 4.23
CA GLY A 135 -5.09 12.94 4.10
C GLY A 135 -5.49 14.17 3.27
N THR A 136 -4.65 15.19 3.23
CA THR A 136 -4.81 16.37 2.35
C THR A 136 -4.83 16.02 0.85
N LEU A 137 -4.27 14.88 0.44
CA LEU A 137 -4.30 14.41 -0.96
C LEU A 137 -5.54 13.59 -1.32
N LEU A 138 -6.44 13.29 -0.37
CA LEU A 138 -7.61 12.46 -0.66
C LEU A 138 -8.51 13.05 -1.75
N GLY A 139 -8.71 14.38 -1.73
CA GLY A 139 -9.47 15.08 -2.76
C GLY A 139 -8.80 15.04 -4.14
N GLU A 140 -7.46 15.18 -4.19
CA GLU A 140 -6.68 15.07 -5.42
C GLU A 140 -6.73 13.66 -5.99
N LEU A 141 -6.61 12.63 -5.14
CA LEU A 141 -6.71 11.23 -5.54
C LEU A 141 -8.02 10.96 -6.28
N VAL A 142 -9.14 11.45 -5.76
CA VAL A 142 -10.46 11.30 -6.41
C VAL A 142 -10.48 12.00 -7.78
N ARG A 143 -9.88 13.18 -7.91
CA ARG A 143 -9.77 13.86 -9.22
C ARG A 143 -8.87 13.12 -10.19
N GLY A 144 -7.74 12.60 -9.71
CA GLY A 144 -6.85 11.73 -10.45
C GLY A 144 -7.58 10.49 -10.96
N LEU A 145 -8.34 9.81 -10.09
CA LEU A 145 -9.12 8.63 -10.47
C LEU A 145 -10.14 8.91 -11.58
N LYS A 146 -10.78 10.08 -11.60
CA LYS A 146 -11.72 10.45 -12.66
C LYS A 146 -11.06 10.78 -14.00
N THR A 147 -9.78 11.16 -13.99
CA THR A 147 -9.14 11.80 -15.15
C THR A 147 -8.00 10.97 -15.76
N SER A 148 -7.15 10.38 -14.91
CA SER A 148 -5.96 9.63 -15.33
C SER A 148 -6.35 8.45 -16.21
N GLY A 149 -5.78 8.36 -17.41
CA GLY A 149 -6.02 7.23 -18.33
C GLY A 149 -7.41 7.21 -18.97
N LYS A 150 -8.23 8.27 -18.83
CA LYS A 150 -9.57 8.36 -19.44
C LYS A 150 -9.54 8.15 -20.97
N ALA A 151 -8.54 8.72 -21.65
CA ALA A 151 -8.40 8.62 -23.11
C ALA A 151 -8.19 7.19 -23.62
N ILE A 152 -7.65 6.30 -22.79
CA ILE A 152 -7.42 4.88 -23.12
C ILE A 152 -8.40 3.95 -22.41
N GLY A 153 -9.39 4.49 -21.70
CA GLY A 153 -10.36 3.70 -20.94
C GLY A 153 -9.75 2.94 -19.75
N ALA A 154 -8.67 3.46 -19.15
CA ALA A 154 -8.01 2.81 -18.01
C ALA A 154 -8.96 2.65 -16.81
N ARG A 155 -9.23 1.40 -16.45
CA ARG A 155 -10.20 1.03 -15.40
C ARG A 155 -9.74 -0.19 -14.62
N TYR A 156 -10.36 -0.39 -13.47
CA TYR A 156 -10.29 -1.62 -12.70
C TYR A 156 -11.69 -2.27 -12.66
N PRO A 157 -11.82 -3.58 -12.89
CA PRO A 157 -10.76 -4.55 -13.21
C PRO A 157 -10.07 -4.27 -14.55
N VAL A 158 -8.78 -4.65 -14.64
CA VAL A 158 -7.99 -4.50 -15.88
C VAL A 158 -8.59 -5.40 -16.94
N THR A 159 -8.87 -4.84 -18.12
CA THR A 159 -9.43 -5.62 -19.23
C THR A 159 -8.32 -6.39 -19.93
N PHE A 160 -8.41 -7.71 -19.94
CA PHE A 160 -7.46 -8.55 -20.67
C PHE A 160 -7.59 -8.36 -22.17
N TYR A 161 -6.48 -8.57 -22.87
CA TYR A 161 -6.45 -8.60 -24.33
C TYR A 161 -7.34 -9.74 -24.84
N GLN A 162 -8.45 -9.39 -25.51
CA GLN A 162 -9.47 -10.33 -26.00
C GLN A 162 -9.56 -10.35 -27.52
N ASN A 163 -8.50 -9.98 -28.25
CA ASN A 163 -8.50 -10.09 -29.72
C ASN A 163 -8.20 -11.54 -30.15
N PHE A 164 -8.93 -12.49 -29.59
CA PHE A 164 -8.96 -13.87 -30.01
C PHE A 164 -10.42 -14.33 -30.01
N GLN A 165 -10.76 -15.26 -30.88
CA GLN A 165 -12.07 -15.89 -30.86
C GLN A 165 -11.99 -17.12 -29.95
N PRO A 166 -12.67 -17.15 -28.79
CA PRO A 166 -12.72 -18.35 -27.96
C PRO A 166 -13.48 -19.43 -28.72
N GLU A 167 -12.88 -20.61 -28.85
CA GLU A 167 -13.58 -21.78 -29.37
C GLU A 167 -14.27 -22.51 -28.22
N PHE A 168 -15.57 -22.73 -28.35
CA PHE A 168 -16.30 -23.54 -27.39
C PHE A 168 -15.85 -25.01 -27.47
N PRO A 169 -15.83 -25.76 -26.35
CA PRO A 169 -15.61 -27.20 -26.41
C PRO A 169 -16.62 -27.89 -27.33
N LYS A 170 -16.20 -28.97 -28.00
CA LYS A 170 -16.98 -29.68 -29.04
C LYS A 170 -18.44 -29.97 -28.64
N ALA A 171 -18.67 -30.44 -27.41
CA ALA A 171 -20.02 -30.75 -26.92
C ALA A 171 -20.96 -29.53 -26.94
N HIS A 172 -20.46 -28.34 -26.63
CA HIS A 172 -21.25 -27.09 -26.69
C HIS A 172 -21.50 -26.67 -28.13
N GLN A 173 -20.55 -26.90 -29.04
CA GLN A 173 -20.74 -26.65 -30.47
C GLN A 173 -21.84 -27.54 -31.05
N GLU A 174 -21.87 -28.82 -30.69
CA GLU A 174 -22.90 -29.78 -31.10
C GLU A 174 -24.28 -29.42 -30.54
N LEU A 175 -24.34 -29.03 -29.27
CA LEU A 175 -25.57 -28.56 -28.66
C LEU A 175 -26.09 -27.28 -29.34
N GLY A 176 -25.24 -26.29 -29.58
CA GLY A 176 -25.66 -25.05 -30.24
C GLY A 176 -26.14 -25.28 -31.67
N LYS A 177 -25.54 -26.22 -32.42
CA LYS A 177 -26.06 -26.67 -33.72
C LYS A 177 -27.43 -27.32 -33.61
N THR A 178 -27.63 -28.17 -32.59
CA THR A 178 -28.91 -28.83 -32.33
C THR A 178 -30.02 -27.82 -31.98
N LEU A 179 -29.67 -26.76 -31.25
CA LEU A 179 -30.57 -25.69 -30.84
C LEU A 179 -30.74 -24.58 -31.89
N GLY A 180 -29.98 -24.59 -32.99
CA GLY A 180 -30.03 -23.58 -34.04
C GLY A 180 -29.48 -22.20 -33.63
N ILE A 181 -28.57 -22.15 -32.65
CA ILE A 181 -27.97 -20.92 -32.11
C ILE A 181 -26.47 -20.80 -32.39
N LEU A 182 -25.90 -21.78 -33.10
CA LEU A 182 -24.55 -21.78 -33.66
C LEU A 182 -24.61 -22.09 -35.15
#